data_AF-A0A947JX65-F1
#
_entry.id   AF-A0A947JX65-F1
#
_cell.length_a   1.000
_cell.length_b   1.000
_cell.length_c   1.000
_cell.angle_alpha   90.00
_cell.angle_beta   90.00
_cell.angle_gamma   90.00
#
_symmetry.space_group_name_H-M   'P 1'
#
loop_
_entity.id
_entity.type
_entity.pdbx_description
1 polymer ?
#
loop_
_entity_poly.entity_id
_entity_poly.type
_entity_poly.pdbx_seq_one_letter_code
_entity_poly.pdbx_strand_id
1 'polypeptide(L)'
;MSRTGKRHLYDIDPRLQQGLKKKGCSFARWCFGWNFEPNETAAALRQKPEGITTSAHDAVKRDFPEIYLEIFEGKPPLSKSYEKKIHPRLSLHIVWNELRQKYVASVPETPGVEATGYNWGTALENMIEVQKLLRCIGLLEDYLKKLGG
;
A
#
# COMPACT_ATOMS: atom_id res chain seq x y z
N MET A 1 17.73 3.04 -37.19
CA MET A 1 16.53 2.19 -37.38
C MET A 1 15.67 2.27 -36.13
N SER A 2 14.36 2.39 -36.33
CA SER A 2 13.38 3.02 -35.47
C SER A 2 13.14 2.35 -34.11
N ARG A 3 12.98 3.17 -33.06
CA ARG A 3 12.51 2.77 -31.73
C ARG A 3 11.11 2.15 -31.87
N THR A 4 10.98 0.85 -31.65
CA THR A 4 9.68 0.17 -31.59
C THR A 4 8.90 0.67 -30.38
N GLY A 5 8.04 1.68 -30.62
CA GLY A 5 7.00 2.07 -29.68
C GLY A 5 6.14 0.86 -29.38
N LYS A 6 6.07 0.47 -28.10
CA LYS A 6 5.14 -0.54 -27.63
C LYS A 6 3.74 -0.05 -27.98
N ARG A 7 3.12 -0.64 -29.01
CA ARG A 7 1.72 -0.36 -29.34
C ARG A 7 0.88 -0.79 -28.15
N HIS A 8 0.38 0.19 -27.41
CA HIS A 8 -0.68 0.01 -26.45
C HIS A 8 -1.89 -0.45 -27.25
N LEU A 9 -2.19 -1.76 -27.24
CA LEU A 9 -3.25 -2.34 -28.08
C LEU A 9 -4.63 -1.79 -27.71
N TYR A 10 -4.78 -1.34 -26.46
CA TYR A 10 -6.00 -0.80 -25.92
C TYR A 10 -5.72 0.60 -25.38
N ASP A 11 -6.64 1.52 -25.66
CA ASP A 11 -6.59 2.90 -25.22
C ASP A 11 -7.16 2.98 -23.79
N ILE A 12 -6.29 2.67 -22.82
CA ILE A 12 -6.58 2.69 -21.39
C ILE A 12 -5.62 3.66 -20.69
N ASP A 13 -6.02 4.13 -19.50
CA ASP A 13 -5.18 5.03 -18.72
C ASP A 13 -3.79 4.42 -18.43
N PRO A 14 -2.68 5.16 -18.68
CA PRO A 14 -1.33 4.65 -18.46
C PRO A 14 -1.05 4.17 -17.03
N ARG A 15 -1.71 4.75 -16.02
CA ARG A 15 -1.57 4.36 -14.61
C ARG A 15 -2.14 2.97 -14.37
N LEU A 16 -3.33 2.69 -14.92
CA LEU A 16 -3.94 1.36 -14.86
C LEU A 16 -3.06 0.33 -15.55
N GLN A 17 -2.50 0.67 -16.70
CA GLN A 17 -1.58 -0.21 -17.39
C GLN A 17 -0.29 -0.49 -16.62
N GLN A 18 0.25 0.52 -15.93
CA GLN A 18 1.39 0.33 -15.05
C GLN A 18 1.03 -0.58 -13.86
N GLY A 19 -0.16 -0.42 -13.28
CA GLY A 19 -0.68 -1.29 -12.23
C GLY A 19 -0.78 -2.75 -12.65
N LEU A 20 -1.34 -3.00 -13.83
CA LEU A 20 -1.42 -4.34 -14.43
C LEU A 20 -0.03 -4.94 -14.64
N LYS A 21 0.90 -4.15 -15.20
CA LYS A 21 2.29 -4.58 -15.41
C LYS A 21 2.99 -4.93 -14.09
N LYS A 22 2.77 -4.15 -13.01
CA LYS A 22 3.32 -4.44 -11.66
C LYS A 22 2.81 -5.78 -11.12
N LYS A 23 1.57 -6.16 -11.43
CA LYS A 23 0.99 -7.47 -11.09
C LYS A 23 1.34 -8.58 -12.08
N GLY A 24 2.16 -8.31 -13.09
CA GLY A 24 2.55 -9.30 -14.10
C GLY A 24 1.42 -9.71 -15.05
N CYS A 25 0.37 -8.91 -15.19
CA CYS A 25 -0.75 -9.18 -16.09
C CYS A 25 -0.88 -8.12 -17.19
N SER A 26 -1.43 -8.51 -18.35
CA SER A 26 -1.83 -7.59 -19.41
C SER A 26 -3.31 -7.23 -19.27
N PHE A 27 -3.73 -6.11 -19.85
CA PHE A 27 -5.13 -5.68 -19.81
C PHE A 27 -6.09 -6.74 -20.38
N ALA A 28 -5.78 -7.32 -21.54
CA ALA A 28 -6.59 -8.40 -22.11
C ALA A 28 -6.71 -9.62 -21.18
N ARG A 29 -5.63 -9.98 -20.48
CA ARG A 29 -5.64 -11.12 -19.54
C ARG A 29 -6.44 -10.80 -18.28
N TRP A 30 -6.42 -9.54 -17.84
CA TRP A 30 -7.26 -9.08 -16.74
C TRP A 30 -8.75 -9.06 -17.13
N CYS A 31 -9.10 -8.53 -18.30
CA CYS A 31 -10.46 -8.59 -18.85
C CYS A 31 -10.98 -10.03 -18.94
N PHE A 32 -10.15 -10.96 -19.44
CA PHE A 32 -10.51 -12.37 -19.51
C PHE A 32 -10.81 -12.97 -18.13
N GLY A 33 -10.05 -12.61 -17.09
CA GLY A 33 -10.31 -13.07 -15.72
C GLY A 33 -11.65 -12.61 -15.14
N TRP A 34 -12.22 -11.55 -15.70
CA TRP A 34 -13.52 -11.00 -15.33
C TRP A 34 -14.64 -11.32 -16.33
N ASN A 35 -14.35 -12.08 -17.39
CA ASN A 35 -15.24 -12.32 -18.53
C ASN A 35 -15.71 -11.02 -19.21
N PHE A 36 -14.82 -10.02 -19.31
CA PHE A 36 -15.12 -8.79 -20.04
C PHE A 36 -14.51 -8.77 -21.44
N GLU A 37 -15.20 -8.12 -22.37
CA GLU A 37 -14.67 -7.83 -23.69
C GLU A 37 -13.66 -6.67 -23.61
N PRO A 38 -12.39 -6.84 -24.04
CA PRO A 38 -11.33 -5.84 -23.85
C PRO A 38 -11.63 -4.46 -24.47
N ASN A 39 -12.23 -4.42 -25.67
CA ASN A 39 -12.52 -3.15 -26.34
C ASN A 39 -13.65 -2.37 -25.67
N GLU A 40 -14.70 -3.08 -25.25
CA GLU A 40 -15.82 -2.49 -24.51
C GLU A 40 -15.38 -2.01 -23.12
N THR A 41 -14.54 -2.79 -22.45
CA THR A 41 -13.96 -2.42 -21.16
C THR A 41 -13.10 -1.17 -21.27
N ALA A 42 -12.25 -1.08 -22.30
CA ALA A 42 -11.43 0.10 -22.53
C ALA A 42 -12.30 1.34 -22.78
N ALA A 43 -13.37 1.21 -23.58
CA ALA A 43 -14.32 2.29 -23.81
C ALA A 43 -15.03 2.74 -22.52
N ALA A 44 -15.48 1.79 -21.69
CA ALA A 44 -16.14 2.09 -20.42
C ALA A 44 -15.20 2.79 -19.41
N LEU A 45 -13.91 2.43 -19.40
CA LEU A 45 -12.90 3.01 -18.50
C LEU A 45 -12.32 4.35 -18.99
N ARG A 46 -12.73 4.87 -20.16
CA ARG A 46 -12.28 6.19 -20.63
C ARG A 46 -12.90 7.35 -19.87
N GLN A 47 -14.11 7.17 -19.36
CA GLN A 47 -14.88 8.22 -18.71
C GLN A 47 -15.32 7.77 -17.32
N LYS A 48 -15.50 8.75 -16.45
CA LYS A 48 -16.07 8.53 -15.13
C LYS A 48 -17.54 8.13 -15.28
N PRO A 49 -18.04 7.11 -14.57
CA PRO A 49 -19.44 6.73 -14.65
C PRO A 49 -20.31 7.84 -14.03
N GLU A 50 -21.26 8.37 -14.81
CA GLU A 50 -22.25 9.36 -14.35
C GLU A 50 -23.41 8.66 -13.65
N GLY A 51 -23.16 8.13 -12.46
CA GLY A 51 -24.17 7.48 -11.61
C GLY A 51 -23.84 6.02 -11.31
N ILE A 52 -24.43 5.08 -12.05
CA ILE A 52 -24.24 3.65 -11.82
C ILE A 52 -22.83 3.24 -12.28
N THR A 53 -22.03 2.68 -11.37
CA THR A 53 -20.74 2.10 -11.73
C THR A 53 -20.94 0.92 -12.65
N THR A 54 -20.27 0.94 -13.81
CA THR A 54 -20.27 -0.20 -14.72
C THR A 54 -19.47 -1.33 -14.09
N SER A 55 -19.76 -2.59 -14.43
CA SER A 55 -19.03 -3.75 -13.88
C SER A 55 -17.51 -3.67 -14.09
N ALA A 56 -17.06 -3.02 -15.16
CA ALA A 56 -15.65 -2.70 -15.40
C ALA A 56 -15.06 -1.76 -14.33
N HIS A 57 -15.79 -0.71 -13.94
CA HIS A 57 -15.37 0.22 -12.89
C HIS A 57 -15.33 -0.47 -11.52
N ASP A 58 -16.31 -1.30 -11.20
CA ASP A 58 -16.32 -2.07 -9.94
C ASP A 58 -15.13 -3.05 -9.87
N ALA A 59 -14.81 -3.71 -10.99
CA ALA A 59 -13.66 -4.60 -11.09
C ALA A 59 -12.33 -3.87 -10.90
N VAL A 60 -12.15 -2.69 -11.52
CA VAL A 60 -10.95 -1.87 -11.32
C VAL A 60 -10.88 -1.36 -9.88
N LYS A 61 -12.02 -0.95 -9.28
CA LYS A 61 -12.08 -0.52 -7.88
C LYS A 61 -11.72 -1.64 -6.91
N ARG A 62 -12.11 -2.90 -7.19
CA ARG A 62 -11.73 -4.07 -6.40
C ARG A 62 -10.25 -4.40 -6.52
N ASP A 63 -9.73 -4.49 -7.74
CA ASP A 63 -8.39 -5.00 -7.99
C ASP A 63 -7.30 -3.93 -7.88
N PHE A 64 -7.63 -2.67 -8.17
CA PHE A 64 -6.73 -1.52 -8.20
C PHE A 64 -7.36 -0.28 -7.55
N PRO A 65 -7.76 -0.36 -6.27
CA PRO A 65 -8.50 0.72 -5.59
C PRO A 65 -7.76 2.06 -5.64
N GLU A 66 -6.45 2.07 -5.39
CA GLU A 66 -5.64 3.31 -5.41
C GLU A 66 -5.63 3.96 -6.80
N ILE A 67 -5.46 3.16 -7.84
CA ILE A 67 -5.41 3.62 -9.23
C ILE A 67 -6.79 4.14 -9.67
N TYR A 68 -7.86 3.43 -9.29
CA TYR A 68 -9.23 3.85 -9.59
C TYR A 68 -9.53 5.24 -9.00
N LEU A 69 -9.17 5.45 -7.74
CA LEU A 69 -9.38 6.70 -7.02
C LEU A 69 -8.58 7.85 -7.66
N GLU A 70 -7.33 7.57 -8.06
CA GLU A 70 -6.49 8.54 -8.76
C GLU A 70 -7.02 8.95 -10.14
N ILE A 71 -7.61 8.02 -10.89
CA ILE A 71 -8.12 8.30 -12.25
C ILE A 71 -9.48 9.00 -12.19
N PHE A 72 -10.41 8.54 -11.34
CA PHE A 72 -11.82 8.95 -11.43
C PHE A 72 -12.33 9.79 -10.24
N GLU A 73 -11.72 9.67 -9.06
CA GLU A 73 -12.18 10.37 -7.85
C GLU A 73 -11.26 11.54 -7.46
N GLY A 74 -10.13 11.73 -8.16
CA GLY A 74 -9.29 12.94 -8.14
C GLY A 74 -8.55 13.19 -6.82
N LYS A 75 -8.79 12.38 -5.80
CA LYS A 75 -8.01 12.34 -4.58
C LYS A 75 -7.72 10.89 -4.28
N PRO A 76 -6.46 10.44 -4.30
CA PRO A 76 -6.15 9.22 -3.60
C PRO A 76 -6.59 9.45 -2.14
N PRO A 77 -7.20 8.46 -1.46
CA PRO A 77 -7.09 8.44 -0.01
C PRO A 77 -5.60 8.60 0.27
N LEU A 78 -5.25 9.20 1.41
CA LEU A 78 -3.92 9.05 1.96
C LEU A 78 -3.70 7.54 2.20
N SER A 79 -3.43 6.80 1.13
CA SER A 79 -2.64 5.61 1.14
C SER A 79 -1.38 6.15 1.75
N LYS A 80 -1.27 5.97 3.07
CA LYS A 80 -0.01 5.52 3.61
C LYS A 80 0.36 4.37 2.69
N SER A 81 1.06 4.72 1.61
CA SER A 81 1.81 3.78 0.83
C SER A 81 2.61 3.08 1.91
N TYR A 82 2.10 1.92 2.31
CA TYR A 82 2.90 0.87 2.86
C TYR A 82 3.79 0.49 1.70
N GLU A 83 4.72 1.40 1.34
CA GLU A 83 6.08 1.00 1.14
C GLU A 83 6.28 -0.08 2.18
N LYS A 84 6.46 -1.29 1.68
CA LYS A 84 7.22 -2.30 2.38
C LYS A 84 8.55 -1.63 2.73
N LYS A 85 8.54 -0.75 3.74
CA LYS A 85 9.68 -0.46 4.57
C LYS A 85 9.98 -1.85 5.03
N ILE A 86 11.04 -2.40 4.44
CA ILE A 86 11.65 -3.63 4.86
C ILE A 86 12.04 -3.30 6.29
N HIS A 87 11.10 -3.51 7.19
CA HIS A 87 11.36 -3.42 8.60
C HIS A 87 12.43 -4.49 8.80
N PRO A 88 13.53 -4.17 9.48
CA PRO A 88 14.41 -5.23 9.95
C PRO A 88 13.50 -6.29 10.58
N ARG A 89 13.74 -7.57 10.29
CA ARG A 89 12.90 -8.68 10.77
C ARG A 89 12.91 -8.68 12.30
N LEU A 90 12.07 -7.84 12.89
CA LEU A 90 11.90 -7.70 14.32
C LEU A 90 10.98 -8.83 14.74
N SER A 91 11.46 -9.67 15.64
CA SER A 91 10.61 -10.63 16.33
C SER A 91 9.69 -9.81 17.24
N LEU A 92 8.39 -9.91 17.02
CA LEU A 92 7.42 -9.06 17.70
C LEU A 92 6.34 -9.93 18.33
N HIS A 93 6.11 -9.73 19.62
CA HIS A 93 5.05 -10.39 20.36
C HIS A 93 3.86 -9.44 20.48
N ILE A 94 2.68 -9.88 20.04
CA ILE A 94 1.42 -9.15 20.23
C ILE A 94 0.52 -9.99 21.11
N VAL A 95 0.09 -9.42 22.24
CA VAL A 95 -0.82 -10.06 23.18
C VAL A 95 -1.98 -9.14 23.52
N TRP A 96 -3.16 -9.70 23.75
CA TRP A 96 -4.27 -8.94 24.33
C TRP A 96 -4.00 -8.70 25.82
N ASN A 97 -4.18 -7.47 26.27
CA ASN A 97 -4.09 -7.12 27.68
C ASN A 97 -5.48 -6.79 28.23
N GLU A 98 -6.00 -7.67 29.09
CA GLU A 98 -7.32 -7.56 29.71
C GLU A 98 -7.50 -6.28 30.53
N LEU A 99 -6.46 -5.82 31.24
CA LEU A 99 -6.54 -4.61 32.07
C LEU A 99 -6.62 -3.34 31.23
N ARG A 100 -5.87 -3.32 30.11
CA ARG A 100 -5.81 -2.16 29.20
C ARG A 100 -6.87 -2.21 28.10
N GLN A 101 -7.58 -3.33 27.95
CA GLN A 101 -8.54 -3.60 26.87
C GLN A 101 -7.96 -3.24 25.48
N LYS A 102 -6.69 -3.61 25.27
CA LYS A 102 -5.92 -3.28 24.07
C LYS A 102 -4.93 -4.40 23.75
N TYR A 103 -4.54 -4.48 22.48
CA TYR A 103 -3.38 -5.26 22.08
C TYR A 103 -2.10 -4.53 22.43
N VAL A 104 -1.16 -5.26 23.02
CA VAL A 104 0.15 -4.79 23.43
C VAL A 104 1.19 -5.52 22.57
N ALA A 105 1.93 -4.74 21.80
CA ALA A 105 3.09 -5.17 21.04
C ALA A 105 4.36 -4.95 21.89
N SER A 106 5.27 -5.91 21.88
CA SER A 106 6.60 -5.82 22.49
C SER A 106 7.65 -6.51 21.61
N VAL A 107 8.91 -6.10 21.77
CA VAL A 107 10.07 -6.62 21.03
C VAL A 107 11.03 -7.23 22.07
N PRO A 108 11.37 -8.54 22.00
CA PRO A 108 12.22 -9.21 22.98
C PRO A 108 13.59 -8.54 23.16
N GLU A 109 14.13 -7.98 22.08
CA GLU A 109 15.44 -7.33 22.06
C GLU A 109 15.45 -5.97 22.78
N THR A 110 14.28 -5.36 23.02
CA THR A 110 14.13 -4.10 23.75
C THR A 110 13.09 -4.23 24.87
N PRO A 111 13.43 -4.94 25.96
CA PRO A 111 12.52 -5.15 27.07
C PRO A 111 12.13 -3.81 27.72
N GLY A 112 10.86 -3.66 28.08
CA GLY A 112 10.30 -2.44 28.68
C GLY A 112 9.72 -1.44 27.68
N VAL A 113 9.89 -1.67 26.37
CA VAL A 113 9.25 -0.87 25.32
C VAL A 113 8.01 -1.60 24.82
N GLU A 114 6.86 -0.96 25.01
CA GLU A 114 5.56 -1.47 24.57
C GLU A 114 4.85 -0.46 23.69
N ALA A 115 4.12 -0.95 22.70
CA ALA A 115 3.18 -0.16 21.93
C ALA A 115 1.79 -0.79 22.04
N THR A 116 0.74 0.04 22.06
CA THR A 116 -0.63 -0.45 22.19
C THR A 116 -1.49 -0.10 21.00
N GLY A 117 -2.50 -0.92 20.71
CA GLY A 117 -3.46 -0.70 19.64
C GLY A 117 -4.80 -1.37 19.91
N TYR A 118 -5.87 -0.83 19.31
CA TYR A 118 -7.22 -1.39 19.43
C TYR A 118 -7.40 -2.69 18.62
N ASN A 119 -6.51 -2.95 17.67
CA ASN A 119 -6.40 -4.20 16.93
C ASN A 119 -4.91 -4.54 16.70
N TRP A 120 -4.62 -5.75 16.22
CA TRP A 120 -3.26 -6.23 15.95
C TRP A 120 -2.50 -5.33 14.97
N GLY A 121 -3.15 -4.85 13.91
CA GLY A 121 -2.53 -4.00 12.89
C GLY A 121 -2.08 -2.66 13.48
N THR A 122 -2.92 -2.01 14.26
CA THR A 122 -2.60 -0.74 14.93
C THR A 122 -1.50 -0.92 15.97
N ALA A 123 -1.48 -2.02 16.73
CA ALA A 123 -0.41 -2.30 17.69
C ALA A 123 0.94 -2.50 16.98
N LEU A 124 0.94 -3.19 15.84
CA LEU A 124 2.12 -3.36 14.99
C LEU A 124 2.62 -2.03 14.42
N GLU A 125 1.73 -1.21 13.85
CA GLU A 125 2.07 0.13 13.33
C GLU A 125 2.73 0.99 14.41
N ASN A 126 2.13 1.03 15.59
CA ASN A 126 2.64 1.84 16.70
C ASN A 126 4.01 1.33 17.17
N MET A 127 4.22 0.01 17.23
CA MET A 127 5.53 -0.54 17.60
C MET A 127 6.61 -0.19 16.58
N ILE A 128 6.28 -0.24 15.29
CA ILE A 128 7.18 0.15 14.21
C ILE A 128 7.64 1.61 14.38
N GLU A 129 6.72 2.53 14.69
CA GLU A 129 7.07 3.93 14.91
C GLU A 129 7.93 4.11 16.17
N VAL A 130 7.60 3.43 17.27
CA VAL A 130 8.40 3.45 18.50
C VAL A 130 9.84 2.99 18.23
N GLN A 131 10.03 1.90 17.47
CA GLN A 131 11.37 1.39 17.14
C GLN A 131 12.19 2.37 16.28
N LYS A 132 11.55 3.13 15.39
CA LYS A 132 12.24 4.20 14.64
C LYS A 132 12.71 5.31 15.58
N LEU A 133 11.86 5.73 16.51
CA LEU A 133 12.20 6.77 17.47
C LEU A 133 13.37 6.35 18.36
N LEU A 134 13.36 5.11 18.87
CA LEU A 134 14.48 4.58 19.65
C LEU A 134 15.79 4.59 18.87
N ARG A 135 15.77 4.19 17.60
CA ARG A 135 16.96 4.26 16.74
C ARG A 135 17.45 5.71 16.59
N CYS A 136 16.55 6.66 16.36
CA CYS A 136 16.93 8.08 16.25
C CYS A 136 17.56 8.60 17.55
N ILE A 137 17.00 8.25 18.72
CA ILE A 137 17.55 8.61 20.02
C ILE A 137 18.96 8.06 20.18
N GLY A 138 19.17 6.76 19.90
CA GLY A 138 20.51 6.15 19.99
C GLY A 138 21.54 6.83 19.09
N LEU A 139 21.17 7.20 17.86
CA LEU A 139 22.06 7.93 16.95
C LEU A 139 22.42 9.34 17.49
N LEU A 140 21.47 10.03 18.11
CA LEU A 140 21.72 11.33 18.73
C LEU A 140 22.63 11.22 19.95
N GLU A 141 22.41 10.22 20.80
CA GLU A 141 23.27 9.94 21.96
C GLU A 141 24.72 9.66 21.53
N ASP A 142 24.91 8.85 20.49
CA ASP A 142 26.23 8.56 19.94
C ASP A 142 26.90 9.81 19.36
N TYR A 143 26.12 10.69 18.72
CA TYR A 143 26.62 11.96 18.20
C TYR A 143 27.04 12.91 19.32
N LEU A 144 26.24 13.03 20.38
CA LEU A 144 26.57 13.85 21.55
C LEU A 144 27.84 13.35 22.25
N LYS A 145 28.01 12.03 22.40
CA LYS A 145 29.23 11.44 22.95
C LYS A 145 30.48 11.80 22.14
N LYS A 146 30.37 11.87 20.81
CA LYS A 146 31.47 12.26 19.92
C LYS A 146 31.81 13.76 19.95
N LEU A 147 30.88 14.61 20.37
CA LEU A 147 31.10 16.05 20.50
C LEU A 147 31.62 16.45 21.89
N GLY A 148 31.33 15.63 22.91
CA GLY A 148 31.71 15.90 24.30
C GLY A 148 32.99 15.19 24.78
N GLY A 149 33.66 14.42 23.92
CA GLY A 149 34.94 13.76 24.19
C GLY A 149 36.02 14.23 23.23
#